data_AF-A0A3C0QSC8-F1
#
_entry.id   AF-A0A3C0QSC8-F1
#
_cell.length_a   1.000
_cell.length_b   1.000
_cell.length_c   1.000
_cell.angle_alpha   90.00
_cell.angle_beta   90.00
_cell.angle_gamma   90.00
#
_symmetry.space_group_name_H-M   'P 1'
#
loop_
_entity.id
_entity.type
_entity.pdbx_description
1 polymer ?
#
loop_
_entity_poly.entity_id
_entity_poly.type
_entity_poly.pdbx_seq_one_letter_code
_entity_poly.pdbx_strand_id
1 'polypeptide(L)' 'MKRGRNKPEAVDELYEAILCLETKEECSAFFDDLCTVLELQTLSQRLQVAKMLRENH' A
#
# COMPACT_ATOMS: atom_id res chain seq x y z
N MET A 1 -8.01 -23.53 23.71
CA MET A 1 -8.05 -22.07 23.46
C MET A 1 -6.62 -21.54 23.36
N LYS A 2 -6.33 -20.79 22.27
CA LYS A 2 -5.16 -19.94 21.94
C LYS A 2 -3.89 -20.58 21.35
N ARG A 3 -3.56 -20.17 20.11
CA ARG A 3 -2.25 -20.01 19.41
C ARG A 3 -2.59 -19.82 17.91
N GLY A 4 -2.78 -18.61 17.38
CA GLY A 4 -1.78 -17.56 17.15
C GLY A 4 -1.39 -17.52 15.67
N ARG A 5 -2.20 -16.89 14.78
CA ARG A 5 -1.87 -16.60 13.36
C ARG A 5 -2.95 -15.81 12.57
N ASN A 6 -3.42 -14.64 13.05
CA ASN A 6 -4.31 -13.77 12.23
C ASN A 6 -3.56 -12.51 11.77
N LYS A 7 -2.68 -12.68 10.77
CA LYS A 7 -2.00 -11.58 10.05
C LYS A 7 -2.11 -11.70 8.52
N PRO A 8 -2.15 -12.90 7.90
CA PRO A 8 -2.31 -13.02 6.45
C PRO A 8 -3.65 -12.46 5.98
N GLU A 9 -4.74 -12.88 6.63
CA GLU A 9 -6.12 -12.55 6.20
C GLU A 9 -6.39 -11.04 6.14
N ALA A 10 -5.92 -10.26 7.12
CA ALA A 10 -6.12 -8.80 7.13
C ALA A 10 -5.24 -8.08 6.09
N VAL A 11 -4.07 -8.63 5.77
CA VAL A 11 -3.19 -8.08 4.73
C VAL A 11 -3.72 -8.45 3.35
N ASP A 12 -4.26 -9.65 3.19
CA ASP A 12 -4.93 -10.09 1.97
C ASP A 12 -6.17 -9.23 1.68
N GLU A 13 -7.00 -8.92 2.70
CA GLU A 13 -8.15 -8.01 2.55
C GLU A 13 -7.72 -6.61 2.08
N LEU A 14 -6.61 -6.09 2.60
CA LEU A 14 -6.04 -4.83 2.13
C LEU A 14 -5.61 -4.92 0.65
N TYR A 15 -5.03 -6.04 0.23
CA TYR A 15 -4.66 -6.24 -1.18
C TYR A 15 -5.88 -6.32 -2.09
N GLU A 16 -6.92 -7.05 -1.70
CA GLU A 16 -8.17 -7.12 -2.45
C GLU A 16 -8.83 -5.74 -2.57
N ALA A 17 -8.82 -4.94 -1.49
CA ALA A 17 -9.33 -3.56 -1.53
C ALA A 17 -8.52 -2.68 -2.51
N ILE A 18 -7.20 -2.80 -2.51
CA ILE A 18 -6.33 -2.05 -3.45
C ILE A 18 -6.58 -2.48 -4.91
N LEU A 19 -6.82 -3.78 -5.16
CA LEU A 19 -7.09 -4.30 -6.50
C LEU A 19 -8.43 -3.81 -7.08
N CYS A 20 -9.36 -3.36 -6.24
CA CYS A 20 -10.65 -2.81 -6.68
C CYS A 20 -10.58 -1.34 -7.14
N LEU A 21 -9.46 -0.64 -6.95
CA LEU A 21 -9.32 0.77 -7.29
C LEU A 21 -9.01 0.94 -8.79
N GLU A 22 -9.80 1.75 -9.50
CA GLU A 22 -9.67 1.91 -10.96
C GLU A 22 -9.13 3.30 -11.35
N THR A 23 -9.36 4.31 -10.51
CA THR A 23 -8.99 5.70 -10.81
C THR A 23 -7.99 6.28 -9.81
N LYS A 24 -7.31 7.37 -10.23
CA LYS A 24 -6.36 8.06 -9.35
C LYS A 24 -7.08 8.75 -8.18
N GLU A 25 -8.27 9.24 -8.43
CA GLU A 25 -9.13 9.89 -7.44
C GLU A 25 -9.55 8.90 -6.35
N GLU A 26 -9.94 7.67 -6.72
CA GLU A 26 -10.22 6.58 -5.78
C GLU A 26 -8.98 6.19 -4.98
N CYS A 27 -7.81 6.10 -5.63
CA CYS A 27 -6.56 5.84 -4.93
C CYS A 27 -6.26 6.93 -3.90
N SER A 28 -6.35 8.21 -4.30
CA SER A 28 -6.14 9.34 -3.39
C SER A 28 -7.09 9.30 -2.20
N ALA A 29 -8.40 9.11 -2.43
CA ALA A 29 -9.37 9.02 -1.35
C ALA A 29 -9.10 7.84 -0.40
N PHE A 30 -8.80 6.65 -0.95
CA PHE A 30 -8.50 5.46 -0.17
C PHE A 30 -7.25 5.62 0.71
N PHE A 31 -6.16 6.16 0.14
CA PHE A 31 -4.92 6.34 0.88
C PHE A 31 -4.96 7.52 1.84
N ASP A 32 -5.77 8.56 1.60
CA ASP A 32 -5.96 9.67 2.55
C ASP A 32 -6.71 9.22 3.81
N ASP A 33 -7.62 8.24 3.70
CA ASP A 33 -8.31 7.65 4.86
C ASP A 33 -7.40 6.69 5.65
N LEU A 34 -6.48 5.99 4.97
CA LEU A 34 -5.65 4.94 5.57
C LEU A 34 -4.29 5.44 6.08
N CYS A 35 -3.76 6.52 5.50
CA CYS A 35 -2.42 7.02 5.75
C CYS A 35 -2.41 8.52 5.99
N THR A 36 -1.46 8.99 6.78
CA THR A 36 -1.13 10.42 6.83
C THR A 36 -0.38 10.84 5.57
N VAL A 37 -0.41 12.15 5.27
CA VAL A 37 0.31 12.74 4.13
C VAL A 37 1.80 12.36 4.15
N LEU A 38 2.44 12.32 5.32
CA LEU A 38 3.86 12.00 5.44
C LEU A 38 4.16 10.53 5.14
N GLU A 39 3.27 9.62 5.54
CA GLU A 39 3.40 8.19 5.25
C GLU A 39 3.27 7.95 3.74
N LEU A 40 2.27 8.56 3.09
CA LEU A 40 2.08 8.45 1.65
C LEU A 40 3.28 9.01 0.86
N GLN A 41 3.83 10.17 1.29
CA GLN A 41 5.06 10.71 0.72
C GLN A 41 6.25 9.77 0.88
N THR A 42 6.39 9.13 2.05
CA THR A 42 7.46 8.16 2.32
C THR A 42 7.33 6.93 1.41
N LEU A 43 6.12 6.42 1.19
CA LEU A 43 5.88 5.31 0.26
C LEU A 43 6.24 5.69 -1.19
N SER A 44 5.88 6.91 -1.62
CA SER A 44 6.22 7.42 -2.95
C SER A 44 7.73 7.49 -3.18
N GLN A 45 8.48 8.00 -2.20
CA GLN A 45 9.95 8.05 -2.27
C GLN A 45 10.57 6.66 -2.37
N ARG A 46 10.08 5.69 -1.57
CA ARG A 46 10.55 4.30 -1.64
C ARG A 46 10.31 3.69 -3.03
N LEU A 47 9.15 3.96 -3.64
CA LEU A 47 8.85 3.51 -4.99
C LEU A 47 9.81 4.13 -6.03
N GLN A 48 10.12 5.43 -5.91
CA GLN A 48 11.07 6.10 -6.80
C GLN A 48 12.46 5.49 -6.71
N VAL A 49 12.99 5.28 -5.50
CA VAL A 49 14.29 4.64 -5.29
C VAL A 49 14.31 3.24 -5.89
N ALA A 50 13.26 2.43 -5.67
CA ALA A 50 13.16 1.10 -6.24
C ALA A 50 13.16 1.11 -7.78
N LYS A 51 12.49 2.09 -8.41
CA LYS A 51 12.52 2.28 -9.87
C LYS A 51 13.93 2.61 -10.36
N MET A 52 14.61 3.55 -9.72
CA MET A 52 15.99 3.92 -10.07
C MET A 52 16.96 2.74 -9.93
N LEU A 53 16.79 1.90 -8.92
CA LEU A 53 17.61 0.69 -8.75
C LEU A 53 17.33 -0.34 -9.85
N ARG A 54 16.08 -0.49 -10.27
CA ARG A 54 15.70 -1.41 -11.35
C ARG A 54 16.16 -0.95 -12.73
N GLU A 55 16.18 0.37 -12.98
CA GLU A 55 16.64 0.96 -14.25
C GLU A 55 18.16 0.88 -14.46
N ASN A 56 18.92 0.71 -13.39
CA ASN A 56 20.38 0.56 -13.43
C ASN A 56 20.85 -0.90 -13.50
N HIS A 57 19.93 -1.86 -13.66
CA HIS A 57 20.20 -3.30 -13.83
C HIS A 57 19.75 -3.79 -15.20
#